data_AF-A0A4R9A451-F1
#
_entry.id   AF-A0A4R9A451-F1
#
_cell.length_a   1.000
_cell.length_b   1.000
_cell.length_c   1.000
_cell.angle_alpha   90.00
_cell.angle_beta   90.00
_cell.angle_gamma   90.00
#
_symmetry.space_group_name_H-M   'P 1'
#
loop_
_entity.id
_entity.type
_entity.pdbx_description
1 polymer ?
#
loop_
_entity_poly.entity_id
_entity_poly.type
_entity_poly.pdbx_seq_one_letter_code
_entity_poly.pdbx_strand_id
1 'polypeptide(L)' 'MLNNLTGWHFLVILVVVLLLFGAPKLPGLARSLGQSLKIFKSEIKSDQPAAGTNADTNLDATNNNSAAGTVDPTTKP' A
#
# COMPACT_ATOMS: atom_id res chain seq x y z
N MET A 1 -32.20 -13.92 -16.15
CA MET A 1 -31.15 -13.82 -17.19
C MET A 1 -30.06 -12.80 -16.77
N LEU A 2 -29.54 -12.88 -15.55
CA LEU A 2 -28.56 -11.91 -15.00
C LEU A 2 -27.37 -12.59 -14.29
N ASN A 3 -27.35 -13.93 -14.23
CA ASN A 3 -26.37 -14.72 -13.47
C ASN A 3 -25.01 -14.90 -14.20
N ASN A 4 -24.80 -14.21 -15.32
CA ASN A 4 -23.54 -14.23 -16.08
C ASN A 4 -22.60 -13.04 -15.76
N LEU A 5 -22.93 -12.18 -14.78
CA LEU A 5 -21.97 -11.22 -14.21
C LEU A 5 -21.01 -11.94 -13.25
N THR A 6 -20.43 -13.04 -13.72
CA THR A 6 -19.51 -13.86 -12.96
C THR A 6 -18.32 -13.00 -12.60
N GLY A 7 -18.05 -12.88 -11.29
CA GLY A 7 -16.82 -12.29 -10.76
C GLY A 7 -15.54 -12.91 -11.36
N TRP A 8 -15.68 -14.02 -12.09
CA TRP A 8 -14.65 -14.61 -12.94
C TRP A 8 -14.04 -13.61 -13.94
N HIS A 9 -14.83 -12.66 -14.47
CA HIS A 9 -14.30 -11.64 -15.38
C HIS A 9 -13.28 -10.73 -14.70
N PHE A 10 -13.51 -10.36 -13.44
CA PHE A 10 -12.54 -9.57 -12.66
C PHE A 10 -11.24 -10.32 -12.45
N LEU A 11 -11.30 -11.65 -12.23
CA LEU A 11 -10.10 -12.47 -12.08
C LEU A 11 -9.29 -12.52 -13.39
N VAL A 12 -9.96 -12.65 -14.54
CA VAL A 12 -9.29 -12.62 -15.85
C VAL A 12 -8.63 -11.26 -16.10
N ILE A 13 -9.33 -10.15 -15.82
CA ILE A 13 -8.76 -8.80 -15.96
C ILE A 13 -7.56 -8.62 -15.03
N LEU A 14 -7.66 -9.08 -13.78
CA LEU A 14 -6.55 -9.03 -12.82
C LEU A 14 -5.33 -9.77 -13.37
N VAL A 15 -5.51 -10.98 -13.89
CA VAL A 15 -4.42 -11.76 -14.51
C VAL A 15 -3.79 -11.01 -15.68
N VAL A 16 -4.58 -10.44 -16.59
CA VAL A 16 -4.06 -9.66 -17.74
C VAL A 16 -3.25 -8.45 -17.25
N VAL A 17 -3.74 -7.71 -16.26
CA VAL A 17 -3.03 -6.57 -15.66
C VAL A 17 -1.73 -7.04 -15.00
N LEU A 18 -1.72 -8.16 -14.28
CA LEU A 18 -0.49 -8.73 -13.71
C LEU A 18 0.53 -9.12 -14.78
N LEU A 19 0.09 -9.62 -15.94
CA LEU A 19 1.00 -9.92 -17.05
C LEU A 19 1.60 -8.66 -17.67
N LEU A 20 0.81 -7.59 -17.84
CA LEU A 20 1.28 -6.34 -18.43
C LEU A 20 2.17 -5.52 -17.48
N PHE A 21 1.75 -5.40 -16.23
CA PHE A 21 2.41 -4.56 -15.23
C PHE A 21 3.45 -5.34 -14.40
N GLY A 22 3.30 -6.65 -14.26
CA GLY A 22 4.14 -7.50 -13.42
C GLY A 22 3.76 -7.47 -11.94
N ALA A 23 4.10 -8.55 -11.22
CA ALA A 23 3.88 -8.70 -9.79
C ALA A 23 4.46 -7.57 -8.90
N PRO A 24 5.65 -6.99 -9.15
CA PRO A 24 6.20 -5.96 -8.26
C PRO A 24 5.64 -4.54 -8.50
N LYS A 25 5.00 -4.27 -9.64
CA LYS A 25 4.53 -2.91 -9.97
C LYS A 25 3.14 -2.60 -9.41
N LEU A 26 2.27 -3.60 -9.30
CA LEU A 26 0.95 -3.45 -8.66
C LEU A 26 1.01 -2.99 -7.19
N PRO A 27 1.80 -3.61 -6.30
CA PRO A 27 1.88 -3.15 -4.91
C PRO A 27 2.50 -1.75 -4.81
N GLY A 28 3.47 -1.43 -5.67
CA GLY A 28 4.07 -0.09 -5.72
C GLY A 28 3.07 1.00 -6.10
N LEU A 29 2.31 0.80 -7.19
CA LEU A 29 1.28 1.73 -7.64
C LEU A 29 0.13 1.85 -6.64
N ALA A 30 -0.30 0.73 -6.06
CA ALA A 30 -1.33 0.72 -5.01
C ALA A 30 -0.87 1.49 -3.77
N ARG A 31 0.41 1.37 -3.37
CA ARG A 31 0.95 2.09 -2.22
C ARG A 31 1.05 3.59 -2.46
N SER A 32 1.50 4.04 -3.63
CA SER A 32 1.55 5.46 -3.97
C SER A 32 0.17 6.10 -4.11
N LEU A 33 -0.78 5.41 -4.75
CA LEU A 33 -2.17 5.86 -4.88
C LEU A 33 -2.90 5.82 -3.53
N GLY A 34 -2.62 4.82 -2.69
CA GLY A 34 -3.17 4.72 -1.34
C GLY A 34 -2.69 5.85 -0.43
N GLN A 35 -1.43 6.27 -0.56
CA GLN A 35 -0.89 7.41 0.18
C GLN A 35 -1.55 8.74 -0.21
N SER A 36 -1.74 9.02 -1.51
CA SER A 36 -2.42 10.24 -1.96
C SER A 36 -3.90 10.25 -1.57
N LEU A 37 -4.59 9.11 -1.67
CA LEU A 37 -5.98 8.97 -1.22
C LEU A 37 -6.14 9.07 0.29
N LYS A 38 -5.15 8.61 1.08
CA LYS A 38 -5.15 8.74 2.54
C LYS A 38 -5.12 10.21 2.96
N ILE A 39 -4.22 11.00 2.36
CA ILE A 39 -4.09 12.43 2.65
C ILE A 39 -5.40 13.15 2.28
N PHE A 40 -5.90 12.92 1.06
CA PHE A 40 -7.16 13.48 0.60
C PHE A 40 -8.36 13.10 1.49
N LYS A 41 -8.43 11.84 1.94
CA LYS A 41 -9.48 11.37 2.85
C LYS A 41 -9.36 12.00 4.24
N SER A 42 -8.14 12.22 4.73
CA SER A 42 -7.89 12.87 6.01
C SER A 42 -8.33 14.32 6.00
N GLU A 43 -8.00 15.08 4.95
CA GLU A 43 -8.44 16.48 4.80
C GLU A 43 -9.97 16.58 4.72
N ILE A 44 -10.62 15.75 3.91
CA ILE A 44 -12.09 15.74 3.79
C ILE A 44 -12.78 15.32 5.11
N LYS A 45 -12.17 14.43 5.89
CA LYS A 45 -12.73 14.02 7.19
C LYS A 45 -12.54 15.08 8.27
N SER A 46 -11.53 15.93 8.18
CA SER A 46 -11.32 17.03 9.13
C SER A 46 -12.41 18.10 9.05
N ASP A 47 -13.05 18.25 7.91
CA ASP A 47 -14.16 19.20 7.70
C ASP A 47 -15.53 18.66 8.15
N GLN A 48 -15.63 17.38 8.55
CA GLN A 48 -16.86 16.75 9.01
C GLN A 48 -16.72 16.33 10.48
N PRO A 49 -17.60 16.74 11.41
CA PRO A 49 -17.47 16.39 12.82
C PRO A 49 -17.60 14.87 13.00
N ALA A 50 -16.43 14.26 13.22
CA ALA A 50 -16.07 12.88 13.55
C ALA A 50 -17.15 11.77 13.48
N ALA A 51 -16.98 10.88 12.49
CA ALA A 51 -17.30 9.47 12.64
C ALA A 51 -16.05 8.63 12.31
N GLY A 52 -15.48 8.01 13.35
CA GLY A 52 -14.18 7.34 13.32
C GLY A 52 -14.12 6.11 12.42
N THR A 53 -12.95 5.89 11.81
CA THR A 53 -12.47 4.56 11.41
C THR A 53 -10.95 4.62 11.38
N ASN A 54 -10.36 4.11 12.45
CA ASN A 54 -8.94 3.76 12.54
C ASN A 54 -8.74 2.48 11.73
N ALA A 55 -8.43 2.63 10.45
CA ALA A 55 -7.87 1.54 9.64
C ALA A 55 -6.37 1.79 9.52
N ASP A 56 -5.68 1.51 10.62
CA ASP A 56 -4.22 1.45 10.65
C ASP A 56 -3.82 0.09 10.09
N THR A 57 -3.81 -0.04 8.76
CA THR A 57 -3.21 -1.22 8.13
C THR A 57 -1.72 -0.97 7.96
N ASN A 58 -1.01 -1.16 9.07
CA ASN A 58 0.42 -1.40 9.12
C ASN A 58 0.72 -2.69 8.32
N LEU A 59 0.91 -2.54 7.00
CA LEU A 59 1.70 -3.47 6.20
C LEU A 59 3.13 -2.92 6.17
N ASP A 60 3.78 -3.01 7.33
CA ASP A 60 5.23 -3.09 7.44
C ASP A 60 5.62 -4.51 7.02
N ALA A 61 5.92 -4.68 5.73
CA ALA A 61 6.57 -5.88 5.22
C ALA A 61 7.88 -5.45 4.55
N THR A 62 8.90 -5.31 5.41
CA THR A 62 10.29 -5.69 5.14
C THR A 62 10.99 -5.05 3.94
N ASN A 63 11.82 -4.05 4.20
CA ASN A 63 13.26 -4.30 4.07
C ASN A 63 14.10 -3.36 4.96
N ASN A 64 14.58 -3.92 6.06
CA ASN A 64 15.66 -3.39 6.86
C ASN A 64 16.97 -3.50 6.06
N ASN A 65 17.45 -2.40 5.50
CA ASN A 65 18.87 -2.25 5.18
C ASN A 65 19.45 -1.07 5.96
N SER A 66 19.57 -1.27 7.26
CA SER A 66 20.38 -0.47 8.19
C SER A 66 20.72 -1.33 9.39
N ALA A 67 21.58 -2.34 9.21
CA ALA A 67 22.37 -2.95 10.28
C ALA A 67 23.25 -4.09 9.72
N ALA A 68 24.37 -3.76 9.09
CA ALA A 68 25.52 -4.65 9.01
C ALA A 68 26.82 -3.85 8.81
N GLY A 69 27.48 -3.54 9.94
CA GLY A 69 28.92 -3.31 10.02
C GLY A 69 29.44 -1.95 9.56
N THR A 70 29.71 -1.05 10.50
CA THR A 70 31.03 -1.00 11.16
C THR A 70 30.89 -0.21 12.45
N VAL A 71 31.23 -0.89 13.54
CA VAL A 71 31.49 -0.34 14.86
C VAL A 71 32.50 0.81 14.78
N ASP A 72 32.15 1.93 15.39
CA ASP A 72 33.05 3.02 15.77
C ASP A 72 33.76 2.61 17.07
N PRO A 73 35.10 2.51 17.10
CA PRO A 73 35.84 2.47 18.35
C PRO A 73 36.79 3.68 18.41
N THR A 74 36.26 4.90 18.49
CA THR A 74 37.06 6.04 18.96
C THR A 74 36.33 6.87 20.03
N THR A 75 36.01 6.19 21.12
CA THR A 75 36.02 6.73 22.50
C THR A 75 37.45 7.23 22.80
N LYS A 76 37.80 8.41 23.33
CA LYS A 76 37.23 9.36 24.33
C LYS A 76 38.03 10.71 24.23
N PRO A 77 37.71 11.78 25.02
CA PRO A 77 38.11 13.19 24.81
C PRO A 77 39.57 13.52 25.11
#